data_AF-A0A0E3SFR4-F1
#
_entry.id   AF-A0A0E3SFR4-F1
#
_cell.length_a   1.000
_cell.length_b   1.000
_cell.length_c   1.000
_cell.angle_alpha   90.00
_cell.angle_beta   90.00
_cell.angle_gamma   90.00
#
_symmetry.space_group_name_H-M   'P 1'
#
loop_
_entity.id
_entity.type
_entity.pdbx_description
1 polymer ?
#
loop_
_entity_poly.entity_id
_entity_poly.type
_entity_poly.pdbx_seq_one_letter_code
_entity_poly.pdbx_strand_id
1 'polypeptide(L)'
;MMRNPNGSKPGLPFLLAEALRSLIYTVEGSLHGRLNSLSLIYSLTKAITDTKHKGQLEDADKKIYESINSDIEELRNTYEPDIDVSENAHAALFKRTAFETTLDLIQTRLLYIIQKYELIDGSMIGEVQATKWRD
;
A
#
# COMPACT_ATOMS: atom_id res chain seq x y z
N MET A 1 25.98 -2.25 15.60
CA MET A 1 25.15 -3.36 15.07
C MET A 1 24.49 -4.08 16.25
N MET A 2 23.25 -3.74 16.61
CA MET A 2 22.47 -4.56 17.57
C MET A 2 21.52 -5.43 16.74
N ARG A 3 21.94 -6.67 16.48
CA ARG A 3 21.05 -7.72 15.98
C ARG A 3 20.12 -8.08 17.13
N ASN A 4 18.82 -8.06 16.89
CA ASN A 4 17.82 -8.61 17.80
C ASN A 4 18.21 -10.09 18.07
N PRO A 5 18.47 -10.48 19.33
CA PRO A 5 19.03 -11.80 19.67
C PRO A 5 18.10 -12.98 19.34
N ASN A 6 16.87 -12.73 18.88
CA ASN A 6 15.85 -13.75 18.62
C ASN A 6 15.56 -14.05 17.16
N GLY A 7 16.35 -13.59 16.17
CA GLY A 7 16.20 -14.05 14.77
C GLY A 7 14.78 -14.00 14.17
N SER A 8 13.88 -13.23 14.77
CA SER A 8 12.46 -13.26 14.46
C SER A 8 12.21 -12.35 13.28
N LYS A 9 11.56 -12.89 12.25
CA LYS A 9 11.12 -12.12 11.09
C LYS A 9 10.38 -10.85 11.55
N PRO A 10 10.60 -9.69 10.92
CA PRO A 10 9.85 -8.48 11.25
C PRO A 10 8.34 -8.78 11.19
N GLY A 11 7.60 -8.35 12.21
CA GLY A 11 6.15 -8.55 12.27
C GLY A 11 5.43 -7.84 11.13
N LEU A 12 4.24 -8.34 10.75
CA LEU A 12 3.45 -7.74 9.67
C LEU A 12 3.22 -6.22 9.85
N PRO A 13 2.95 -5.70 11.06
CA PRO A 13 2.82 -4.25 11.27
C PRO A 13 4.09 -3.45 10.94
N PHE A 14 5.28 -3.99 11.23
CA PHE A 14 6.56 -3.37 10.88
C PHE A 14 6.74 -3.33 9.36
N LEU A 15 6.44 -4.43 8.67
CA LEU A 15 6.48 -4.49 7.21
C LEU A 15 5.49 -3.49 6.57
N LEU A 16 4.31 -3.34 7.16
CA LEU A 16 3.32 -2.36 6.71
C LEU A 16 3.85 -0.92 6.88
N ALA A 17 4.49 -0.61 8.02
CA ALA A 17 5.10 0.69 8.25
C ALA A 17 6.24 1.00 7.26
N GLU A 18 7.12 0.04 6.97
CA GLU A 18 8.16 0.20 5.94
C GLU A 18 7.57 0.38 4.53
N ALA A 19 6.51 -0.36 4.20
CA ALA A 19 5.84 -0.24 2.90
C ALA A 19 5.18 1.13 2.72
N LEU A 20 4.46 1.64 3.74
CA LEU A 20 3.89 2.99 3.73
C LEU A 20 4.97 4.07 3.62
N ARG A 21 6.09 3.91 4.33
CA ARG A 21 7.21 4.85 4.21
C ARG A 21 7.82 4.82 2.81
N SER A 22 7.98 3.63 2.23
CA SER A 22 8.49 3.49 0.87
C SER A 22 7.60 4.18 -0.15
N LEU A 23 6.28 4.14 0.06
CA LEU A 23 5.29 4.84 -0.78
C LEU A 23 5.55 6.35 -0.85
N ILE A 24 6.00 6.99 0.24
CA ILE A 24 6.36 8.43 0.27
C ILE A 24 7.51 8.74 -0.68
N TYR A 25 8.45 7.81 -0.86
CA TYR A 25 9.63 7.99 -1.72
C TYR A 25 9.41 7.52 -3.17
N THR A 26 8.33 6.79 -3.43
CA THR A 26 8.00 6.26 -4.77
C THR A 26 6.83 7.01 -5.42
N VAL A 27 6.47 8.21 -4.92
CA VAL A 27 5.34 9.01 -5.45
C VAL A 27 5.53 9.34 -6.94
N GLU A 28 6.77 9.56 -7.38
CA GLU A 28 7.13 9.79 -8.79
C GLU A 28 7.49 8.50 -9.56
N GLY A 29 7.29 7.33 -8.95
CA GLY A 29 7.53 6.04 -9.60
C GLY A 29 6.55 5.75 -10.74
N SER A 30 6.87 4.75 -11.57
CA SER A 30 5.95 4.27 -12.61
C SER A 30 4.61 3.82 -12.03
N LEU A 31 3.54 3.90 -12.83
CA LEU A 31 2.20 3.48 -12.39
C LEU A 31 2.19 2.00 -11.97
N HIS A 32 2.94 1.16 -12.67
CA HIS A 32 3.16 -0.23 -12.28
C HIS A 32 3.85 -0.37 -10.91
N GLY A 33 4.87 0.45 -10.64
CA GLY A 33 5.56 0.46 -9.34
C GLY A 33 4.63 0.88 -8.20
N ARG A 34 3.80 1.91 -8.42
CA ARG A 34 2.79 2.36 -7.47
C ARG A 34 1.72 1.29 -7.23
N LEU A 35 1.20 0.65 -8.28
CA LEU A 35 0.22 -0.44 -8.18
C LEU A 35 0.76 -1.62 -7.36
N ASN A 36 2.02 -2.02 -7.59
CA ASN A 36 2.65 -3.09 -6.84
C ASN A 36 2.83 -2.73 -5.36
N SER A 37 3.23 -1.48 -5.09
CA SER A 37 3.37 -0.98 -3.72
C SER A 37 2.04 -1.00 -2.97
N LEU A 38 0.97 -0.49 -3.60
CA LEU A 38 -0.38 -0.53 -3.02
C LEU A 38 -0.92 -1.94 -2.86
N SER A 39 -0.62 -2.86 -3.80
CA SER A 39 -0.97 -4.27 -3.69
C SER A 39 -0.33 -4.94 -2.47
N LEU A 40 0.94 -4.61 -2.19
CA LEU A 40 1.65 -5.11 -1.01
C LEU A 40 1.03 -4.54 0.28
N ILE A 41 0.78 -3.23 0.31
CA ILE A 41 0.15 -2.56 1.46
C ILE A 41 -1.23 -3.16 1.73
N TYR A 42 -2.04 -3.39 0.70
CA TYR A 42 -3.34 -4.08 0.81
C TYR A 42 -3.20 -5.46 1.43
N SER A 43 -2.27 -6.28 0.93
CA SER A 43 -2.06 -7.64 1.41
C SER A 43 -1.65 -7.67 2.89
N LEU A 44 -0.74 -6.77 3.29
CA LEU A 44 -0.29 -6.63 4.67
C LEU A 44 -1.43 -6.13 5.57
N THR A 45 -2.15 -5.10 5.14
CA THR A 45 -3.30 -4.52 5.85
C THR A 45 -4.35 -5.60 6.12
N LYS A 46 -4.75 -6.33 5.09
CA LYS A 46 -5.71 -7.44 5.21
C LYS A 46 -5.22 -8.52 6.18
N ALA A 47 -3.98 -8.97 6.04
CA ALA A 47 -3.42 -10.01 6.90
C ALA A 47 -3.36 -9.60 8.38
N ILE A 48 -2.97 -8.35 8.67
CA ILE A 48 -2.95 -7.84 10.05
C ILE A 48 -4.38 -7.74 10.59
N THR A 49 -5.30 -7.19 9.80
CA THR A 49 -6.70 -7.07 10.19
C THR A 49 -7.33 -8.44 10.47
N ASP A 50 -7.15 -9.41 9.58
CA ASP A 50 -7.68 -10.77 9.75
C ASP A 50 -7.10 -11.43 11.02
N THR A 51 -5.82 -11.19 11.32
CA THR A 51 -5.17 -11.71 12.54
C THR A 51 -5.68 -11.02 13.82
N LYS A 52 -5.75 -9.68 13.83
CA LYS A 52 -6.10 -8.87 15.01
C LYS A 52 -7.59 -8.92 15.34
N HIS A 53 -8.43 -8.97 14.30
CA HIS A 53 -9.89 -8.89 14.43
C HIS A 53 -10.62 -10.20 14.11
N LYS A 54 -9.92 -11.28 13.74
CA LYS A 54 -10.50 -12.62 13.51
C LYS A 54 -11.71 -12.62 12.56
N GLY A 55 -11.70 -11.74 11.55
CA GLY A 55 -12.80 -11.60 10.59
C GLY A 55 -14.04 -10.84 11.11
N GLN A 56 -13.99 -10.26 12.32
CA GLN A 56 -15.08 -9.48 12.91
C GLN A 56 -15.06 -8.01 12.45
N LEU A 57 -15.03 -7.80 11.13
CA LEU A 57 -15.15 -6.47 10.55
C LEU A 57 -16.61 -6.08 10.35
N GLU A 58 -16.88 -4.78 10.47
CA GLU A 58 -18.14 -4.20 10.02
C GLU A 58 -18.34 -4.48 8.53
N ASP A 59 -19.58 -4.72 8.10
CA ASP A 59 -19.87 -5.02 6.69
C ASP A 59 -19.48 -3.88 5.75
N ALA A 60 -19.50 -2.63 6.24
CA ALA A 60 -18.99 -1.48 5.50
C ALA A 60 -17.48 -1.62 5.19
N ASP A 61 -16.68 -2.09 6.14
CA ASP A 61 -15.23 -2.23 5.96
C ASP A 61 -14.88 -3.44 5.10
N LYS A 62 -15.67 -4.51 5.16
CA LYS A 62 -15.53 -5.64 4.23
C LYS A 62 -15.71 -5.18 2.79
N LYS A 63 -16.72 -4.34 2.52
CA LYS A 63 -16.95 -3.74 1.20
C LYS A 63 -15.80 -2.85 0.74
N ILE A 64 -15.13 -2.16 1.67
CA ILE A 64 -13.91 -1.39 1.35
C ILE A 64 -12.81 -2.33 0.87
N TYR A 65 -12.56 -3.44 1.57
CA TYR A 65 -11.59 -4.45 1.14
C TYR A 65 -11.92 -5.05 -0.23
N GLU A 66 -13.18 -5.41 -0.46
CA GLU A 66 -13.65 -5.94 -1.75
C GLU A 66 -13.45 -4.92 -2.88
N SER A 67 -13.81 -3.65 -2.64
CA SER A 67 -13.61 -2.58 -3.61
C SER A 67 -12.12 -2.35 -3.92
N ILE A 68 -11.25 -2.33 -2.91
CA ILE A 68 -9.79 -2.21 -3.15
C ILE A 68 -9.29 -3.39 -3.99
N ASN A 69 -9.73 -4.62 -3.69
CA ASN A 69 -9.33 -5.80 -4.46
C ASN A 69 -9.76 -5.70 -5.92
N SER A 70 -11.02 -5.33 -6.15
CA SER A 70 -11.57 -5.13 -7.49
C SER A 70 -10.79 -4.07 -8.27
N ASP A 71 -10.50 -2.93 -7.65
CA ASP A 71 -9.76 -1.84 -8.30
C ASP A 71 -8.32 -2.27 -8.64
N ILE A 72 -7.65 -3.01 -7.75
CA ILE A 72 -6.31 -3.55 -8.01
C ILE A 72 -6.34 -4.54 -9.19
N GLU A 73 -7.32 -5.44 -9.23
CA GLU A 73 -7.47 -6.40 -10.32
C GLU A 73 -7.76 -5.71 -11.65
N GLU A 74 -8.65 -4.72 -11.66
CA GLU A 74 -8.94 -3.91 -12.84
C GLU A 74 -7.69 -3.19 -13.35
N LEU A 75 -6.94 -2.51 -12.46
CA LEU A 75 -5.70 -1.82 -12.83
C LEU A 75 -4.64 -2.78 -13.37
N ARG A 76 -4.51 -3.99 -12.81
CA ARG A 76 -3.60 -5.02 -13.34
C ARG A 76 -3.99 -5.47 -14.75
N ASN A 77 -5.28 -5.63 -15.00
CA ASN A 77 -5.79 -6.10 -16.29
C ASN A 77 -5.78 -5.03 -17.37
N THR A 78 -5.82 -3.75 -16.98
CA THR A 78 -5.88 -2.60 -17.88
C THR A 78 -4.56 -1.85 -18.03
N TYR A 79 -3.53 -2.22 -17.27
CA TYR A 79 -2.20 -1.63 -17.37
C TYR A 79 -1.55 -1.96 -18.72
N GLU A 80 -1.17 -0.92 -19.45
CA GLU A 80 -0.40 -1.02 -20.69
C GLU A 80 0.92 -0.24 -20.50
N PRO A 81 2.11 -0.80 -20.77
CA PRO A 81 3.38 -0.12 -20.47
C PRO A 81 3.57 1.26 -21.12
N ASP A 82 2.89 1.53 -22.23
CA ASP A 82 2.94 2.80 -22.94
C ASP A 82 2.27 3.94 -22.17
N ILE A 83 1.37 3.68 -21.22
CA ILE A 83 0.78 4.74 -20.38
C ILE A 83 1.83 5.48 -19.54
N ASP A 84 2.95 4.83 -19.24
CA ASP A 84 4.08 5.42 -18.49
C ASP A 84 5.01 6.26 -19.39
N VAL A 85 5.01 6.04 -20.71
CA VAL A 85 6.07 6.54 -21.63
C VAL A 85 5.55 7.18 -22.94
N SER A 86 4.25 7.24 -23.17
CA SER A 86 3.68 7.54 -24.50
C SER A 86 3.97 8.97 -25.00
N GLU A 87 4.38 9.05 -26.27
CA GLU A 87 4.57 10.29 -27.04
C GLU A 87 3.25 10.93 -27.49
N ASN A 88 2.14 10.18 -27.47
CA ASN A 88 0.83 10.67 -27.90
C ASN A 88 0.09 11.29 -26.71
N ALA A 89 0.49 12.52 -26.38
CA ALA A 89 0.25 13.16 -25.09
C ALA A 89 -1.22 13.17 -24.63
N HIS A 90 -2.21 13.32 -25.52
CA HIS A 90 -3.58 13.58 -25.08
C HIS A 90 -4.35 12.32 -24.62
N ALA A 91 -4.30 11.24 -25.42
CA ALA A 91 -4.99 9.99 -25.07
C ALA A 91 -4.28 9.24 -23.93
N ALA A 92 -2.94 9.28 -23.92
CA ALA A 92 -2.14 8.71 -22.85
C ALA A 92 -2.35 9.46 -21.53
N LEU A 93 -2.46 10.79 -21.56
CA LEU A 93 -2.73 11.60 -20.36
C LEU A 93 -4.08 11.24 -19.73
N PHE A 94 -5.14 11.04 -20.55
CA PHE A 94 -6.45 10.67 -20.01
C PHE A 94 -6.41 9.30 -19.31
N LYS A 95 -5.85 8.28 -19.98
CA LYS A 95 -5.68 6.94 -19.39
C LYS A 95 -4.83 6.98 -18.12
N ARG A 96 -3.71 7.70 -18.16
CA ARG A 96 -2.81 7.89 -17.01
C ARG A 96 -3.52 8.57 -15.84
N THR A 97 -4.24 9.66 -16.11
CA THR A 97 -4.99 10.40 -15.08
C THR A 97 -6.04 9.50 -14.41
N ALA A 98 -6.77 8.71 -15.20
CA ALA A 98 -7.74 7.76 -14.68
C ALA A 98 -7.07 6.69 -13.80
N PHE A 99 -5.93 6.15 -14.26
CA PHE A 99 -5.14 5.16 -13.52
C PHE A 99 -4.63 5.73 -12.18
N GLU A 100 -4.05 6.93 -12.22
CA GLU A 100 -3.56 7.65 -11.03
C GLU A 100 -4.69 7.94 -10.04
N THR A 101 -5.86 8.35 -10.53
CA THR A 101 -7.04 8.60 -9.69
C THR A 101 -7.47 7.33 -8.94
N THR A 102 -7.49 6.18 -9.61
CA THR A 102 -7.83 4.91 -8.97
C THR A 102 -6.77 4.50 -7.95
N LEU A 103 -5.47 4.68 -8.24
CA LEU A 103 -4.39 4.45 -7.27
C LEU A 103 -4.56 5.32 -6.01
N ASP A 104 -4.92 6.59 -6.17
CA ASP A 104 -5.12 7.52 -5.06
C ASP A 104 -6.36 7.14 -4.22
N LEU A 105 -7.42 6.65 -4.86
CA LEU A 105 -8.60 6.11 -4.17
C LEU A 105 -8.25 4.86 -3.35
N ILE A 106 -7.50 3.93 -3.93
CA ILE A 106 -6.99 2.74 -3.22
C ILE A 106 -6.17 3.17 -2.01
N GLN A 107 -5.22 4.09 -2.20
CA GLN A 107 -4.37 4.60 -1.12
C GLN A 107 -5.21 5.22 0.01
N THR A 108 -6.19 6.06 -0.33
CA THR A 108 -7.06 6.72 0.65
C THR A 108 -7.84 5.70 1.48
N ARG A 109 -8.42 4.68 0.82
CA ARG A 109 -9.19 3.63 1.51
C ARG A 109 -8.30 2.74 2.38
N LEU A 110 -7.08 2.44 1.94
CA LEU A 110 -6.11 1.70 2.75
C LEU A 110 -5.73 2.48 4.01
N LEU A 111 -5.42 3.78 3.88
CA LEU A 111 -5.11 4.63 5.03
C LEU A 111 -6.27 4.71 6.02
N TYR A 112 -7.52 4.80 5.52
CA TYR A 112 -8.71 4.75 6.37
C TYR A 112 -8.76 3.48 7.23
N ILE A 113 -8.59 2.30 6.63
CA ILE A 113 -8.62 1.01 7.35
C ILE A 113 -7.45 0.91 8.34
N ILE A 114 -6.25 1.29 7.92
CA ILE A 114 -5.05 1.27 8.75
C ILE A 114 -5.23 2.12 10.01
N GLN A 115 -5.81 3.32 9.85
CA GLN A 115 -6.08 4.22 10.95
C GLN A 115 -7.22 3.73 11.84
N LYS A 116 -8.38 3.34 11.25
CA LYS A 116 -9.56 2.88 11.99
C LYS A 116 -9.26 1.70 12.92
N TYR A 117 -8.41 0.78 12.47
CA TYR A 117 -8.08 -0.44 13.19
C TYR A 117 -6.73 -0.40 13.91
N GLU A 118 -6.04 0.75 13.92
CA GLU A 118 -4.75 0.96 14.56
C GLU A 118 -3.75 -0.16 14.19
N LEU A 119 -3.57 -0.39 12.88
CA LEU A 119 -2.76 -1.51 12.38
C LEU A 119 -1.25 -1.26 12.53
N ILE A 120 -0.86 -0.03 12.85
CA ILE A 120 0.52 0.40 13.09
C ILE A 120 0.52 1.24 14.36
N ASP A 121 1.50 1.02 15.23
CA ASP A 121 1.75 1.84 16.42
C ASP A 121 2.82 2.91 16.14
N GLY A 122 2.75 4.05 16.83
CA GLY A 122 3.71 5.14 16.73
C GLY A 122 5.15 4.72 17.07
N SER A 123 5.32 3.72 17.94
CA SER A 123 6.64 3.12 18.23
C SER A 123 7.31 2.53 16.98
N MET A 124 6.52 1.89 16.11
CA MET A 124 7.00 1.27 14.87
C MET A 124 7.44 2.31 13.84
N ILE A 125 6.76 3.46 13.78
CA ILE A 125 7.18 4.58 12.92
C ILE A 125 8.56 5.08 13.34
N GLY A 126 8.80 5.22 14.65
CA GLY A 126 10.10 5.62 15.19
C GLY A 126 11.21 4.61 14.87
N GLU A 127 10.93 3.31 14.98
CA GLU A 127 11.89 2.26 14.62
C GLU A 127 12.25 2.27 13.14
N VAL A 128 11.24 2.37 12.26
CA VAL A 128 11.39 2.44 10.81
C VAL A 128 12.15 3.71 10.36
N GLN A 129 12.00 4.81 11.09
CA GLN A 129 12.81 6.01 10.86
C GLN A 129 14.26 5.81 11.33
N ALA A 130 14.47 5.22 12.50
CA ALA A 130 15.79 5.05 13.10
C ALA A 130 16.68 4.05 12.35
N THR A 131 16.11 3.05 11.67
CA THR A 131 16.86 2.04 10.90
C THR A 131 17.61 2.64 9.70
N LYS A 132 17.16 3.74 9.11
CA LYS A 132 17.79 4.31 7.90
C LYS A 132 18.74 5.48 8.15
N TRP A 133 18.68 6.11 9.33
CA TRP A 133 19.59 7.21 9.71
C TRP A 133 20.88 6.70 10.38
N ARG A 134 21.02 5.38 10.55
CA ARG A 134 22.19 4.72 11.12
C ARG A 134 23.14 4.12 10.08
N ASP A 135 22.85 4.32 8.79
CA ASP A 135 23.73 3.97 7.68
C ASP A 135 24.47 5.21 7.14
#